data_AF-A0A5J4QT35-F1
#
_entry.id   AF-A0A5J4QT35-F1
#
_cell.length_a   1.000
_cell.length_b   1.000
_cell.length_c   1.000
_cell.angle_alpha   90.00
_cell.angle_beta   90.00
_cell.angle_gamma   90.00
#
_symmetry.space_group_name_H-M   'P 1'
#
loop_
_entity.id
_entity.type
_entity.pdbx_description
1 polymer ?
#
loop_
_entity_poly.entity_id
_entity_poly.type
_entity_poly.pdbx_seq_one_letter_code
_entity_poly.pdbx_strand_id
1 'polypeptide(L)'
;MVGRKGTVKELISVDDYEINIAGKVLDTDFPDKGIADLNELYNINESVTLKCALTNIFLEDEDRVIIKDIEFAEMGGYETVQVFKMSLVTDRDFELLID
;
A
#
# COMPACT_ATOMS: atom_id res chain seq x y z
N MET A 1 -33.77 -30.71 -23.59
CA MET A 1 -33.06 -29.41 -23.59
C MET A 1 -33.41 -28.73 -22.27
N VAL A 2 -32.57 -28.88 -21.24
CA VAL A 2 -32.86 -28.35 -19.89
C VAL A 2 -32.12 -27.03 -19.72
N GLY A 3 -32.86 -25.93 -19.84
CA GLY A 3 -32.39 -24.60 -19.54
C GLY A 3 -32.25 -24.40 -18.03
N ARG A 4 -31.05 -24.59 -17.49
CA ARG A 4 -30.70 -24.05 -16.18
C ARG A 4 -30.51 -22.54 -16.35
N LYS A 5 -31.43 -21.74 -15.80
CA LYS A 5 -31.24 -20.30 -15.61
C LYS A 5 -30.15 -20.09 -14.57
N GLY A 6 -28.90 -20.03 -15.02
CA GLY A 6 -27.76 -19.63 -14.21
C GLY A 6 -26.79 -18.89 -15.10
N THR A 7 -26.33 -17.73 -14.66
CA THR A 7 -25.28 -16.97 -15.34
C THR A 7 -23.93 -17.50 -14.87
N VAL A 8 -23.05 -17.86 -15.79
CA VAL A 8 -21.64 -18.13 -15.46
C VAL A 8 -21.00 -16.79 -15.09
N LYS A 9 -20.36 -16.73 -13.92
CA LYS A 9 -19.47 -15.63 -13.57
C LYS A 9 -18.05 -16.15 -13.69
N GLU A 10 -17.33 -15.68 -14.70
CA GLU A 10 -15.88 -15.85 -14.78
C GLU A 10 -15.22 -14.77 -13.92
N LEU A 11 -14.36 -15.21 -12.99
CA LEU A 11 -13.43 -14.35 -12.28
C LEU A 11 -12.19 -14.26 -13.17
N ILE A 12 -12.02 -13.11 -13.85
CA ILE A 12 -11.02 -12.94 -14.92
C ILE A 12 -9.63 -12.61 -14.35
N SER A 13 -9.55 -12.02 -13.16
CA SER A 13 -8.29 -11.82 -12.45
C SER A 13 -8.53 -11.54 -10.97
N VAL A 14 -7.50 -11.79 -10.15
CA VAL A 14 -7.39 -11.20 -8.81
C VAL A 14 -6.77 -9.83 -9.03
N ASP A 15 -7.51 -8.76 -8.75
CA ASP A 15 -6.96 -7.40 -8.78
C ASP A 15 -5.81 -7.25 -7.76
N ASP A 16 -4.91 -6.30 -7.99
CA ASP A 16 -3.86 -5.98 -7.02
C ASP A 16 -4.44 -5.54 -5.68
N TYR A 17 -3.75 -5.87 -4.59
CA TYR A 17 -4.17 -5.42 -3.28
C TYR A 17 -3.82 -3.94 -3.09
N GLU A 18 -4.83 -3.14 -2.78
CA GLU A 18 -4.64 -1.79 -2.25
C GLU A 18 -4.49 -1.84 -0.72
N ILE A 19 -3.34 -1.39 -0.23
CA ILE A 19 -2.99 -1.39 1.19
C ILE A 19 -2.93 0.05 1.65
N ASN A 20 -3.70 0.40 2.68
CA ASN A 20 -3.68 1.73 3.28
C ASN A 20 -3.13 1.64 4.69
N ILE A 21 -2.04 2.36 4.95
CA ILE A 21 -1.39 2.42 6.26
C ILE A 21 -1.57 3.83 6.83
N ALA A 22 -2.14 3.92 8.03
CA ALA A 22 -2.22 5.17 8.78
C ALA A 22 -1.21 5.12 9.93
N GLY A 23 -0.40 6.16 10.04
CA GLY A 23 0.67 6.26 11.03
C GLY A 23 0.80 7.65 11.61
N LYS A 24 1.66 7.78 12.62
CA LYS A 24 2.06 9.07 13.17
C LYS A 24 3.56 9.08 13.40
N VAL A 25 4.20 10.18 13.00
CA VAL A 25 5.59 10.49 13.35
C VAL A 25 5.56 11.31 14.63
N LEU A 26 6.40 10.95 15.59
CA LEU A 26 6.50 11.59 16.90
C LEU A 26 7.95 12.03 17.13
N ASP A 27 8.14 13.26 17.58
CA ASP A 27 9.45 13.78 17.98
C ASP A 27 9.31 14.71 19.21
N THR A 28 10.41 15.23 19.74
CA THR A 28 10.39 16.21 20.85
C THR A 28 9.94 17.59 20.41
N ASP A 29 10.23 17.95 19.16
CA ASP A 29 9.82 19.17 18.46
C ASP A 29 9.08 18.78 17.16
N PHE A 30 8.95 19.69 16.20
CA PHE A 30 8.35 19.36 14.91
C PHE A 30 9.13 18.22 14.21
N PRO A 31 8.45 17.14 13.79
CA PRO A 31 9.10 15.91 13.33
C PRO A 31 9.63 16.02 11.89
N ASP A 32 10.43 17.04 11.60
CA ASP A 32 11.01 17.32 10.27
C ASP A 32 11.76 16.11 9.71
N LYS A 33 12.57 15.47 10.55
CA LYS A 33 13.41 14.35 10.13
C LYS A 33 12.57 13.15 9.67
N GLY A 34 11.57 12.76 10.45
CA GLY A 34 10.72 11.63 10.09
C GLY A 34 9.84 11.91 8.87
N ILE A 35 9.44 13.18 8.65
CA ILE A 35 8.77 13.59 7.42
C ILE A 35 9.73 13.53 6.22
N ALA A 36 10.98 13.96 6.39
CA ALA A 36 12.01 13.88 5.36
C ALA A 36 12.31 12.42 4.97
N ASP A 37 12.44 11.53 5.96
CA ASP A 37 12.67 10.09 5.73
C ASP A 37 11.49 9.45 4.95
N LEU A 38 10.24 9.82 5.26
CA LEU A 38 9.05 9.37 4.50
C LEU A 38 9.05 9.90 3.06
N ASN A 39 9.42 11.16 2.87
CA ASN A 39 9.56 11.74 1.54
C ASN A 39 10.69 11.07 0.75
N GLU A 40 11.82 10.77 1.37
CA GLU A 40 12.91 10.04 0.72
C GLU A 40 12.43 8.65 0.28
N LEU A 41 11.74 7.92 1.16
CA LEU A 41 11.15 6.62 0.85
C LEU A 41 10.19 6.68 -0.33
N TYR A 42 9.35 7.73 -0.40
CA TYR A 42 8.45 7.96 -1.53
C TYR A 42 9.21 8.27 -2.83
N ASN A 43 10.27 9.06 -2.75
CA ASN A 43 11.06 9.49 -3.90
C ASN A 43 11.92 8.38 -4.52
N ILE A 44 12.16 7.27 -3.81
CA ILE A 44 12.83 6.08 -4.38
C ILE A 44 12.03 5.57 -5.59
N ASN A 45 10.69 5.58 -5.50
CA ASN A 45 9.80 5.14 -6.57
C ASN A 45 10.12 3.72 -7.08
N GLU A 46 10.59 2.85 -6.18
CA GLU A 46 10.84 1.43 -6.42
C GLU A 46 9.96 0.59 -5.49
N SER A 47 9.85 -0.70 -5.80
CA SER A 47 9.19 -1.68 -4.96
C SER A 47 9.91 -1.80 -3.60
N VAL A 48 9.18 -1.63 -2.50
CA VAL A 48 9.68 -1.82 -1.13
C VAL A 48 9.08 -3.07 -0.51
N THR A 49 9.81 -3.72 0.39
CA THR A 49 9.32 -4.91 1.11
C THR A 49 8.47 -4.50 2.32
N LEU A 50 7.20 -4.89 2.34
CA LEU A 50 6.28 -4.65 3.45
C LEU A 50 6.27 -5.83 4.43
N LYS A 51 7.07 -5.73 5.50
CA LYS A 51 7.06 -6.74 6.57
C LYS A 51 5.93 -6.51 7.56
N CYS A 52 4.82 -7.21 7.39
CA CYS A 52 3.71 -7.19 8.35
C CYS A 52 3.05 -8.57 8.47
N ALA A 53 2.81 -9.01 9.71
CA ALA A 53 2.22 -10.32 9.99
C ALA A 53 0.80 -10.47 9.43
N LEU A 54 0.05 -9.36 9.30
CA LEU A 54 -1.29 -9.37 8.72
C LEU A 54 -1.25 -9.46 7.20
N THR A 55 -0.32 -8.75 6.56
CA THR A 55 -0.22 -8.73 5.09
C THR A 55 0.39 -10.01 4.53
N ASN A 56 1.30 -10.61 5.27
CA ASN A 56 1.91 -11.89 4.95
C ASN A 56 0.90 -13.06 4.87
N ILE A 57 -0.33 -12.90 5.35
CA ILE A 57 -1.38 -13.93 5.20
C ILE A 57 -1.87 -14.01 3.75
N PHE A 58 -1.78 -12.92 2.99
CA PHE A 58 -2.33 -12.79 1.63
C PHE A 58 -1.31 -12.40 0.56
N LEU A 59 -0.12 -11.97 0.98
CA LEU A 59 1.04 -11.80 0.12
C LEU A 59 1.85 -13.10 0.17
N GLU A 60 1.68 -13.95 -0.86
CA GLU A 60 2.25 -15.31 -0.86
C GLU A 60 3.76 -15.30 -1.14
N ASP A 61 4.28 -14.32 -1.91
CA ASP A 61 5.70 -14.19 -2.21
C ASP A 61 6.19 -12.72 -2.23
N GLU A 62 7.38 -12.54 -1.65
CA GLU A 62 8.24 -11.33 -1.60
C GLU A 62 7.71 -10.04 -0.93
N ASP A 63 6.44 -10.00 -0.51
CA ASP A 63 5.83 -8.85 0.21
C ASP A 63 6.09 -7.49 -0.48
N ARG A 64 6.25 -7.48 -1.80
CA ARG A 64 6.63 -6.27 -2.54
C ARG A 64 5.43 -5.36 -2.76
N VAL A 65 5.62 -4.09 -2.44
CA VAL A 65 4.62 -3.05 -2.59
C VAL A 65 5.25 -1.77 -3.12
N ILE A 66 4.49 -1.02 -3.90
CA ILE A 66 4.87 0.31 -4.38
C ILE A 66 4.02 1.34 -3.66
N ILE A 67 4.65 2.41 -3.18
CA ILE A 67 3.97 3.53 -2.54
C ILE A 67 3.39 4.43 -3.63
N LYS A 68 2.06 4.57 -3.67
CA LYS A 68 1.37 5.44 -4.63
C LYS A 68 1.28 6.88 -4.14
N ASP A 69 0.96 7.05 -2.87
CA ASP A 69 0.68 8.36 -2.29
C ASP A 69 0.95 8.40 -0.78
N ILE A 70 1.31 9.58 -0.27
CA ILE A 70 1.44 9.89 1.15
C ILE A 70 0.71 11.20 1.44
N GLU A 71 -0.35 11.12 2.24
CA GLU A 71 -1.12 12.27 2.71
C GLU A 71 -0.72 12.64 4.15
N PHE A 72 -0.38 13.90 4.38
CA PHE A 72 -0.15 14.42 5.72
C PHE A 72 -1.41 15.13 6.23
N ALA A 73 -1.88 14.77 7.42
CA ALA A 73 -3.06 15.41 8.01
C ALA A 73 -2.72 16.81 8.54
N GLU A 74 -3.66 17.74 8.42
CA GLU A 74 -3.53 19.06 9.05
C GLU A 74 -3.53 18.90 10.58
N MET A 75 -2.40 19.22 11.20
CA MET A 75 -2.21 19.10 12.64
C MET A 75 -2.73 20.35 13.36
N GLY A 76 -3.91 20.25 13.97
CA GLY A 76 -4.46 21.31 14.80
C GLY A 76 -3.83 21.34 16.20
N GLY A 77 -2.77 22.13 16.39
CA GLY A 77 -2.29 22.53 17.72
C GLY A 77 -1.33 21.59 18.44
N TYR A 78 -0.81 20.54 17.77
CA TYR A 78 0.23 19.67 18.31
C TYR A 78 1.48 19.78 17.42
N GLU A 79 2.55 20.38 17.94
CA GLU A 79 3.79 20.57 17.17
C GLU A 79 4.63 19.30 17.08
N THR A 80 4.53 18.42 18.07
CA THR A 80 5.44 17.27 18.25
C THR A 80 5.06 16.01 17.47
N VAL A 81 3.98 16.09 16.70
CA VAL A 81 3.42 14.94 16.01
C VAL A 81 2.98 15.33 14.60
N GLN A 82 3.14 14.42 13.66
CA GLN A 82 2.59 14.55 12.31
C GLN A 82 1.91 13.24 11.95
N VAL A 83 0.60 13.30 11.72
CA VAL A 83 -0.18 12.13 11.27
C VAL A 83 -0.07 12.03 9.75
N PHE A 84 0.12 10.81 9.26
CA PHE A 84 0.17 10.52 7.83
C PHE A 84 -0.68 9.32 7.47
N LYS A 85 -1.12 9.28 6.23
CA LYS A 85 -1.68 8.11 5.58
C LYS A 85 -0.83 7.82 4.35
N MET A 86 -0.57 6.55 4.09
CA MET A 86 0.11 6.13 2.88
C MET A 86 -0.71 5.04 2.18
N SER A 87 -0.79 5.16 0.87
CA SER A 87 -1.47 4.20 0.01
C SER A 87 -0.41 3.43 -0.78
N LEU A 88 -0.47 2.11 -0.69
CA LEU A 88 0.44 1.19 -1.36
C LEU A 88 -0.34 0.21 -2.23
N VAL A 89 0.30 -0.29 -3.27
CA VAL A 89 -0.24 -1.35 -4.12
C VAL A 89 0.77 -2.46 -4.26
N THR A 90 0.29 -3.71 -4.30
CA THR A 90 1.16 -4.86 -4.49
C THR A 90 1.86 -4.83 -5.83
N ASP A 91 3.13 -5.17 -5.82
CA ASP A 91 3.94 -5.37 -7.02
C ASP A 91 4.16 -6.87 -7.19
N ARG A 92 3.30 -7.49 -7.99
CA ARG A 92 3.35 -8.93 -8.28
C ARG A 92 3.96 -9.12 -9.65
N ASP A 93 4.94 -10.02 -9.72
CA ASP A 93 5.50 -10.46 -10.99
C ASP A 93 4.40 -11.14 -11.81
N PHE A 94 3.96 -10.48 -12.89
CA PHE A 94 3.04 -11.07 -13.86
C PHE A 94 3.79 -11.41 -15.14
N GLU A 95 3.84 -12.70 -15.49
CA GLU A 95 4.31 -13.12 -16.80
C GLU A 95 3.21 -12.89 -17.84
N LEU A 96 3.39 -11.85 -18.67
CA LEU A 96 2.53 -11.64 -19.83
C LEU A 96 2.85 -12.70 -20.90
N LEU A 97 2.03 -13.75 -20.97
CA LEU A 97 2.05 -14.70 -22.08
C LEU A 97 1.33 -14.08 -23.28
N ILE A 98 2.09 -13.68 -24.30
CA ILE A 98 1.55 -13.27 -25.61
C ILE A 98 1.54 -14.52 -26.51
N ASP A 99 0.36 -14.95 -26.92
CA ASP A 99 0.14 -16.00 -27.95
C ASP A 99 -0.23 -15.36 -29.30
#